data_AF-A0AA87YX89-F1
#
_entry.id   AF-A0AA87YX89-F1
#
_cell.length_a   1.000
_cell.length_b   1.000
_cell.length_c   1.000
_cell.angle_alpha   90.00
_cell.angle_beta   90.00
_cell.angle_gamma   90.00
#
_symmetry.space_group_name_H-M   'P 1'
#
loop_
_entity.id
_entity.type
_entity.pdbx_description
1 polymer ?
#
loop_
_entity_poly.entity_id
_entity_poly.type
_entity_poly.pdbx_seq_one_letter_code
_entity_poly.pdbx_strand_id
1 'polypeptide(L)'
;MSPHQPHRAVLPKRIILMRHGECQGNLDGAAYTTTPDYRIPLTDHGLAQARLAGARLRDVVSNSASSSAGGGCPNSWRVYFYVSPYERTRSTLREVGRSFSKKRVIGVREECRIREQDFGNFQVEERMKIIKQHRERFGRFFYRFPEGESAADVFDRVSSFLESLWRDIDMNRLHRDPSEELNLIIVSHGLTSRVFLMKWFKWTVEQFEQLNNLENCEFRVMQLGDGGEYSLAVHHTEEELREWGLSPDMIADQKWRAGANKGDWNEKCPWYLDAFFDQLADSDDNDEDDTCDKTNHKKIQIPN
;
A
#
# COMPACT_ATOMS: atom_id res chain seq x y z
N MET A 1 7.19 -40.34 10.59
CA MET A 1 6.43 -39.08 10.44
C MET A 1 7.39 -38.04 9.88
N SER A 2 7.16 -37.59 8.64
CA SER A 2 8.01 -36.55 8.03
C SER A 2 7.77 -35.24 8.78
N PRO A 3 8.81 -34.49 9.19
CA PRO A 3 8.60 -33.19 9.81
C PRO A 3 7.86 -32.29 8.82
N HIS A 4 6.76 -31.68 9.25
CA HIS A 4 6.08 -30.65 8.48
C HIS A 4 7.08 -29.52 8.22
N GLN A 5 7.62 -29.43 7.00
CA GLN A 5 8.30 -28.23 6.56
C GLN A 5 7.30 -27.07 6.65
N PRO A 6 7.62 -25.98 7.36
CA PRO A 6 6.76 -24.82 7.38
C PRO A 6 6.59 -24.33 5.94
N HIS A 7 5.35 -24.24 5.49
CA HIS A 7 5.02 -23.80 4.14
C HIS A 7 5.48 -22.33 4.02
N ARG A 8 6.66 -22.09 3.43
CA ARG A 8 7.16 -20.72 3.24
C ARG A 8 6.28 -20.05 2.19
N ALA A 9 5.43 -19.12 2.62
CA ALA A 9 4.54 -18.40 1.72
C ALA A 9 5.34 -17.72 0.60
N VAL A 10 5.01 -18.03 -0.66
CA VAL A 10 5.62 -17.41 -1.83
C VAL A 10 4.92 -16.07 -2.06
N LEU A 11 5.62 -14.98 -1.75
CA LEU A 11 5.09 -13.64 -1.93
C LEU A 11 4.85 -13.31 -3.41
N PRO A 12 3.87 -12.46 -3.72
CA PRO A 12 3.78 -11.83 -5.04
C PRO A 12 5.09 -11.14 -5.42
N LYS A 13 5.48 -11.23 -6.69
CA LYS A 13 6.62 -10.47 -7.21
C LYS A 13 6.32 -8.98 -7.19
N ARG A 14 5.08 -8.61 -7.49
CA ARG A 14 4.63 -7.21 -7.55
C ARG A 14 3.23 -7.06 -6.96
N ILE A 15 3.02 -5.93 -6.29
CA ILE A 15 1.71 -5.37 -5.96
C ILE A 15 1.63 -4.02 -6.65
N ILE A 16 0.67 -3.85 -7.55
CA ILE A 16 0.57 -2.69 -8.42
C ILE A 16 -0.73 -1.95 -8.09
N LEU A 17 -0.60 -0.71 -7.63
CA LEU A 17 -1.73 0.17 -7.30
C LEU A 17 -2.03 1.04 -8.52
N MET A 18 -3.26 1.01 -9.02
CA MET A 18 -3.66 1.78 -10.20
C MET A 18 -4.88 2.65 -9.90
N ARG A 19 -4.81 3.94 -10.26
CA ARG A 19 -5.99 4.82 -10.24
C ARG A 19 -6.84 4.59 -11.49
N HIS A 20 -8.16 4.67 -11.34
CA HIS A 20 -9.08 4.64 -12.48
C HIS A 20 -8.77 5.72 -13.55
N GLY A 21 -9.22 5.49 -14.78
CA GLY A 21 -9.15 6.48 -15.87
C GLY A 21 -10.02 7.71 -15.63
N GLU A 22 -9.87 8.74 -16.43
CA GLU A 22 -10.67 9.96 -16.33
C GLU A 22 -12.18 9.65 -16.34
N CYS A 23 -12.92 10.24 -15.41
CA CYS A 23 -14.36 10.10 -15.31
C CYS A 23 -15.07 11.44 -15.47
N GLN A 24 -16.39 11.40 -15.70
CA GLN A 24 -17.19 12.63 -15.87
C GLN A 24 -17.02 13.59 -14.69
N GLY A 25 -16.93 13.05 -13.47
CA GLY A 25 -16.68 13.85 -12.26
C GLY A 25 -15.25 14.41 -12.13
N ASN A 26 -14.29 14.00 -12.98
CA ASN A 26 -12.99 14.66 -13.08
C ASN A 26 -13.03 15.89 -13.98
N LEU A 27 -13.87 15.87 -15.03
CA LEU A 27 -14.07 17.01 -15.93
C LEU A 27 -14.99 18.07 -15.32
N ASP A 28 -16.09 17.64 -14.72
CA ASP A 28 -17.11 18.52 -14.16
C ASP A 28 -17.61 17.99 -12.81
N GLY A 29 -17.36 18.78 -11.75
CA GLY A 29 -17.81 18.48 -10.40
C GLY A 29 -19.34 18.43 -10.28
N ALA A 30 -20.09 19.07 -11.19
CA ALA A 30 -21.54 19.01 -11.22
C ALA A 30 -22.07 17.58 -11.45
N ALA A 31 -21.27 16.68 -12.02
CA ALA A 31 -21.66 15.28 -12.18
C ALA A 31 -22.06 14.62 -10.84
N TYR A 32 -21.41 15.00 -9.74
CA TYR A 32 -21.70 14.48 -8.40
C TYR A 32 -22.95 15.07 -7.74
N THR A 33 -23.64 16.01 -8.38
CA THR A 33 -24.91 16.59 -7.88
C THR A 33 -26.12 15.71 -8.22
N THR A 34 -26.04 14.96 -9.32
CA THR A 34 -27.15 14.17 -9.87
C THR A 34 -26.83 12.69 -9.99
N THR A 35 -25.55 12.34 -10.08
CA THR A 35 -25.09 10.95 -10.17
C THR A 35 -24.36 10.58 -8.88
N PRO A 36 -24.78 9.50 -8.18
CA PRO A 36 -24.05 9.00 -7.02
C PRO A 36 -22.60 8.68 -7.39
N ASP A 37 -21.64 9.00 -6.51
CA ASP A 37 -20.19 8.88 -6.81
C ASP A 37 -19.82 7.49 -7.38
N TYR A 38 -20.31 6.42 -6.77
CA TYR A 38 -20.03 5.05 -7.20
C TYR A 38 -20.52 4.71 -8.62
N ARG A 39 -21.44 5.50 -9.20
CA ARG A 39 -21.99 5.33 -10.56
C ARG A 39 -21.37 6.22 -11.61
N ILE A 40 -20.49 7.16 -11.23
CA ILE A 40 -19.88 8.10 -12.18
C ILE A 40 -19.09 7.32 -13.25
N PRO A 41 -19.44 7.43 -14.53
CA PRO A 41 -18.81 6.66 -15.60
C PRO A 41 -17.49 7.30 -16.06
N LEU A 42 -16.66 6.50 -16.72
CA LEU A 42 -15.49 7.00 -17.45
C LEU A 42 -15.90 7.89 -18.62
N THR A 43 -15.01 8.79 -19.02
CA THR A 43 -15.07 9.49 -20.31
C THR A 43 -14.52 8.57 -21.41
N ASP A 44 -14.76 8.91 -22.68
CA ASP A 44 -14.12 8.21 -23.79
C ASP A 44 -12.59 8.31 -23.73
N HIS A 45 -12.09 9.46 -23.25
CA HIS A 45 -10.67 9.64 -22.98
C HIS A 45 -10.19 8.70 -21.87
N GLY A 46 -10.92 8.59 -20.76
CA GLY A 46 -10.61 7.66 -19.67
C GLY A 46 -10.60 6.18 -20.10
N LEU A 47 -11.47 5.79 -21.03
CA LEU A 47 -11.43 4.45 -21.64
C LEU A 47 -10.15 4.24 -22.45
N ALA A 48 -9.74 5.23 -23.25
CA ALA A 48 -8.50 5.17 -24.02
C ALA A 48 -7.25 5.14 -23.10
N GLN A 49 -7.23 5.95 -22.04
CA GLN A 49 -6.19 5.93 -21.01
C GLN A 49 -6.05 4.53 -20.40
N ALA A 50 -7.17 3.90 -20.04
CA ALA A 50 -7.18 2.56 -19.45
C ALA A 50 -6.64 1.47 -20.39
N ARG A 51 -6.96 1.55 -21.69
CA ARG A 51 -6.38 0.65 -22.70
C ARG A 51 -4.87 0.78 -22.77
N LEU A 52 -4.36 2.01 -22.83
CA LEU A 52 -2.93 2.28 -22.89
C LEU A 52 -2.21 1.82 -21.61
N ALA A 53 -2.80 2.11 -20.45
CA ALA A 53 -2.27 1.65 -19.18
C ALA A 53 -2.24 0.12 -19.08
N GLY A 54 -3.22 -0.58 -19.65
CA GLY A 54 -3.20 -2.04 -19.75
C GLY A 54 -2.00 -2.57 -20.52
N ALA A 55 -1.62 -1.92 -21.64
CA ALA A 55 -0.45 -2.30 -22.41
C ALA A 55 0.84 -2.09 -21.59
N ARG A 56 0.98 -0.92 -20.94
CA ARG A 56 2.13 -0.64 -20.05
C ARG A 56 2.22 -1.62 -18.88
N LEU A 57 1.10 -1.95 -18.23
CA LEU A 57 1.06 -2.94 -17.15
C LEU A 57 1.49 -4.32 -17.63
N ARG A 58 1.05 -4.73 -18.82
CA ARG A 58 1.47 -5.99 -19.44
C ARG A 58 2.99 -6.01 -19.61
N ASP A 59 3.57 -4.93 -20.12
CA ASP A 59 5.02 -4.82 -20.33
C ASP A 59 5.77 -4.92 -18.99
N VAL A 60 5.30 -4.25 -17.93
CA VAL A 60 5.86 -4.34 -16.58
C VAL A 60 5.87 -5.78 -16.04
N VAL A 61 4.78 -6.53 -16.22
CA VAL A 61 4.70 -7.90 -15.69
C VAL A 61 5.34 -8.95 -16.60
N SER A 62 5.52 -8.66 -17.90
CA SER A 62 6.21 -9.56 -18.82
C SER A 62 7.71 -9.34 -18.90
N ASN A 63 8.18 -8.12 -18.62
CA ASN A 63 9.60 -7.79 -18.57
C ASN A 63 10.16 -8.15 -17.21
N SER A 64 10.20 -9.43 -16.90
CA SER A 64 11.01 -9.93 -15.80
C SER A 64 12.46 -9.95 -16.28
N ALA A 65 13.22 -8.93 -15.87
CA ALA A 65 14.66 -8.96 -15.96
C ALA A 65 15.12 -10.25 -15.27
N SER A 66 15.73 -11.13 -16.05
CA SER A 66 16.29 -12.38 -15.60
C SER A 66 17.18 -12.18 -14.38
N SER A 67 16.70 -12.50 -13.18
CA SER A 67 17.53 -12.80 -12.02
C SER A 67 17.23 -14.23 -11.54
N SER A 68 17.91 -15.13 -12.24
CA SER A 68 18.49 -16.38 -11.79
C SER A 68 18.56 -16.60 -10.26
N ALA A 69 17.71 -17.51 -9.76
CA ALA A 69 18.00 -18.36 -8.59
C ALA A 69 17.14 -19.66 -8.56
N GLY A 70 16.70 -20.14 -9.72
CA GLY A 70 16.00 -21.41 -9.86
C GLY A 70 15.50 -21.57 -11.28
N GLY A 71 15.65 -22.75 -11.88
CA GLY A 71 15.40 -23.01 -13.31
C GLY A 71 13.92 -22.94 -13.72
N GLY A 72 13.26 -21.81 -13.46
CA GLY A 72 11.93 -21.50 -13.96
C GLY A 72 11.97 -21.17 -15.45
N CYS A 73 10.91 -21.53 -16.16
CA CYS A 73 10.75 -21.16 -17.57
C CYS A 73 10.74 -19.63 -17.70
N PRO A 74 11.55 -19.04 -18.60
CA PRO A 74 11.39 -17.65 -19.00
C PRO A 74 9.92 -17.44 -19.40
N ASN A 75 9.31 -16.32 -18.99
CA ASN A 75 7.95 -15.94 -19.39
C ASN A 75 6.80 -16.63 -18.62
N SER A 76 7.05 -17.13 -17.41
CA SER A 76 6.00 -17.67 -16.52
C SER A 76 5.53 -16.62 -15.51
N TRP A 77 4.53 -15.81 -15.86
CA TRP A 77 3.90 -14.83 -14.98
C TRP A 77 2.38 -14.94 -15.03
N ARG A 78 1.73 -14.52 -13.94
CA ARG A 78 0.29 -14.46 -13.77
C ARG A 78 -0.14 -13.17 -13.09
N VAL A 79 -1.39 -12.79 -13.34
CA VAL A 79 -2.03 -11.63 -12.69
C VAL A 79 -3.29 -12.02 -11.94
N TYR A 80 -3.50 -11.36 -10.81
CA TYR A 80 -4.77 -11.39 -10.08
C TYR A 80 -5.22 -9.95 -9.83
N PHE A 81 -6.48 -9.65 -10.12
CA PHE A 81 -7.00 -8.30 -9.97
C PHE A 81 -7.87 -8.16 -8.72
N TYR A 82 -7.64 -7.09 -7.96
CA TYR A 82 -8.64 -6.53 -7.05
C TYR A 82 -9.19 -5.25 -7.66
N VAL A 83 -10.49 -5.01 -7.53
CA VAL A 83 -11.13 -3.82 -8.09
C VAL A 83 -12.15 -3.23 -7.12
N SER A 84 -12.13 -1.92 -6.96
CA SER A 84 -13.19 -1.22 -6.25
C SER A 84 -14.55 -1.42 -6.96
N PRO A 85 -15.67 -1.49 -6.21
CA PRO A 85 -17.00 -1.69 -6.79
C PRO A 85 -17.50 -0.52 -7.64
N TYR A 86 -16.78 0.61 -7.71
CA TYR A 86 -17.24 1.79 -8.43
C TYR A 86 -17.21 1.56 -9.95
N GLU A 87 -18.15 2.17 -10.67
CA GLU A 87 -18.30 1.96 -12.11
C GLU A 87 -17.04 2.37 -12.88
N ARG A 88 -16.43 3.50 -12.52
CA ARG A 88 -15.16 3.96 -13.12
C ARG A 88 -14.00 2.99 -12.95
N THR A 89 -13.87 2.33 -11.80
CA THR A 89 -12.81 1.33 -11.55
C THR A 89 -13.10 0.03 -12.30
N ARG A 90 -14.36 -0.41 -12.33
CA ARG A 90 -14.77 -1.60 -13.09
C ARG A 90 -14.61 -1.40 -14.60
N SER A 91 -14.98 -0.23 -15.12
CA SER A 91 -14.74 0.17 -16.52
C SER A 91 -13.24 0.23 -16.85
N THR A 92 -12.43 0.80 -15.95
CA THR A 92 -10.96 0.82 -16.12
C THR A 92 -10.41 -0.60 -16.22
N LEU A 93 -10.81 -1.49 -15.29
CA LEU A 93 -10.37 -2.89 -15.31
C LEU A 93 -10.77 -3.61 -16.61
N ARG A 94 -11.98 -3.38 -17.13
CA ARG A 94 -12.42 -3.98 -18.39
C ARG A 94 -11.50 -3.63 -19.55
N GLU A 95 -11.06 -2.39 -19.64
CA GLU A 95 -10.17 -1.93 -20.70
C GLU A 95 -8.71 -2.36 -20.48
N VAL A 96 -8.20 -2.31 -19.24
CA VAL A 96 -6.88 -2.86 -18.86
C VAL A 96 -6.80 -4.35 -19.17
N GLY A 97 -7.85 -5.11 -18.83
CA GLY A 97 -7.95 -6.55 -19.00
C GLY A 97 -7.80 -7.01 -20.45
N ARG A 98 -8.08 -6.15 -21.44
CA ARG A 98 -7.90 -6.47 -22.86
C ARG A 98 -6.44 -6.74 -23.24
N SER A 99 -5.49 -6.24 -22.45
CA SER A 99 -4.05 -6.49 -22.67
C SER A 99 -3.61 -7.87 -22.17
N PHE A 100 -4.45 -8.58 -21.44
CA PHE A 100 -4.13 -9.87 -20.83
C PHE A 100 -4.90 -11.00 -21.49
N SER A 101 -4.20 -12.07 -21.91
CA SER A 101 -4.88 -13.30 -22.32
C SER A 101 -5.57 -13.94 -21.13
N LYS A 102 -6.73 -14.58 -21.35
CA LYS A 102 -7.47 -15.30 -20.28
C LYS A 102 -6.61 -16.29 -19.50
N LYS A 103 -5.62 -16.91 -20.15
CA LYS A 103 -4.69 -17.83 -19.48
C LYS A 103 -3.89 -17.09 -18.40
N ARG A 104 -3.41 -15.88 -18.66
CA ARG A 104 -2.55 -15.12 -17.72
C ARG A 104 -3.30 -14.58 -16.49
N VAL A 105 -4.62 -14.47 -16.56
CA VAL A 105 -5.46 -13.94 -15.47
C VAL A 105 -5.98 -15.09 -14.61
N ILE A 106 -5.50 -15.18 -13.36
CA ILE A 106 -5.95 -16.24 -12.43
C ILE A 106 -7.33 -15.91 -11.86
N GLY A 107 -7.62 -14.63 -11.65
CA GLY A 107 -8.90 -14.21 -11.09
C GLY A 107 -9.05 -12.71 -10.95
N VAL A 108 -10.27 -12.32 -10.62
CA VAL A 108 -10.68 -10.95 -10.30
C VAL A 108 -11.56 -11.02 -9.06
N ARG A 109 -11.35 -10.11 -8.11
CA ARG A 109 -12.22 -9.92 -6.95
C ARG A 109 -12.63 -8.46 -6.82
N GLU A 110 -13.93 -8.24 -6.69
CA GLU A 110 -14.44 -6.93 -6.26
C GLU A 110 -14.21 -6.79 -4.74
N GLU A 111 -13.63 -5.67 -4.31
CA GLU A 111 -13.30 -5.40 -2.92
C GLU A 111 -13.83 -4.02 -2.51
N CYS A 112 -14.81 -4.01 -1.61
CA CYS A 112 -15.49 -2.79 -1.18
C CYS A 112 -14.59 -1.88 -0.34
N ARG A 113 -13.62 -2.45 0.39
CA ARG A 113 -12.71 -1.68 1.27
C ARG A 113 -11.66 -0.85 0.53
N ILE A 114 -11.52 -1.03 -0.79
CA ILE A 114 -10.62 -0.24 -1.65
C ILE A 114 -11.36 0.80 -2.51
N ARG A 115 -12.59 1.18 -2.14
CA ARG A 115 -13.33 2.31 -2.73
C ARG A 115 -12.74 3.68 -2.35
N GLU A 116 -13.10 4.73 -3.07
CA GLU A 116 -12.65 6.11 -2.77
C GLU A 116 -13.17 6.58 -1.39
N GLN A 117 -12.53 7.60 -0.81
CA GLN A 117 -13.08 8.34 0.34
C GLN A 117 -14.50 8.82 0.02
N ASP A 118 -15.41 8.57 0.95
CA ASP A 118 -16.75 9.12 0.86
C ASP A 118 -16.73 10.64 1.15
N PHE A 119 -17.33 11.42 0.27
CA PHE A 119 -17.48 12.86 0.39
C PHE A 119 -18.90 13.28 0.79
N GLY A 120 -19.74 12.33 1.21
CA GLY A 120 -21.17 12.49 1.45
C GLY A 120 -22.01 12.12 0.22
N ASN A 121 -23.33 12.16 0.36
CA ASN A 121 -24.28 11.63 -0.63
C ASN A 121 -24.21 12.33 -2.01
N PHE A 122 -24.71 13.57 -2.09
CA PHE A 122 -24.63 14.40 -3.30
C PHE A 122 -23.82 15.65 -3.01
N GLN A 123 -22.94 15.99 -3.95
CA GLN A 123 -21.93 17.04 -3.75
C GLN A 123 -22.40 18.35 -4.40
N VAL A 124 -23.05 19.21 -3.61
CA VAL A 124 -23.44 20.55 -4.05
C VAL A 124 -22.19 21.42 -4.25
N GLU A 125 -21.99 21.96 -5.45
CA GLU A 125 -20.72 22.56 -5.86
C GLU A 125 -20.24 23.70 -4.94
N GLU A 126 -21.12 24.65 -4.60
CA GLU A 126 -20.79 25.76 -3.71
C GLU A 126 -20.40 25.28 -2.31
N ARG A 127 -21.14 24.31 -1.77
CA ARG A 127 -20.82 23.68 -0.49
C ARG A 127 -19.48 22.95 -0.54
N MET A 128 -19.19 22.25 -1.64
CA MET A 128 -17.92 21.55 -1.82
C MET A 128 -16.73 22.51 -1.93
N LYS A 129 -16.88 23.69 -2.55
CA LYS A 129 -15.83 24.72 -2.57
C LYS A 129 -15.46 25.15 -1.16
N ILE A 130 -16.46 25.43 -0.32
CA ILE A 130 -16.26 25.80 1.08
C ILE A 130 -15.59 24.65 1.84
N ILE A 131 -16.13 23.43 1.73
CA ILE A 131 -15.57 22.23 2.40
C ILE A 131 -14.10 22.01 2.03
N LYS A 132 -13.72 22.15 0.76
CA LYS A 132 -12.33 22.00 0.31
C LYS A 132 -11.40 23.04 0.93
N GLN A 133 -11.81 24.31 1.00
CA GLN A 133 -11.04 25.36 1.68
C GLN A 133 -10.86 25.08 3.17
N HIS A 134 -11.92 24.63 3.86
CA HIS A 134 -11.85 24.23 5.26
C HIS A 134 -10.89 23.05 5.46
N ARG A 135 -10.92 22.07 4.56
CA ARG A 135 -10.03 20.90 4.58
C ARG A 135 -8.56 21.30 4.42
N GLU A 136 -8.26 22.20 3.50
CA GLU A 136 -6.88 22.69 3.30
C GLU A 136 -6.31 23.31 4.57
N ARG A 137 -7.12 24.06 5.33
CA ARG A 137 -6.70 24.65 6.60
C ARG A 137 -6.62 23.64 7.75
N PHE A 138 -7.48 22.62 7.76
CA PHE A 138 -7.55 21.64 8.86
C PHE A 138 -6.48 20.55 8.76
N GLY A 139 -6.08 20.18 7.55
CA GLY A 139 -5.22 19.02 7.29
C GLY A 139 -6.00 17.93 6.57
N ARG A 140 -5.33 17.24 5.63
CA ARG A 140 -5.99 16.33 4.68
C ARG A 140 -6.33 15.00 5.31
N PHE A 141 -5.56 14.55 6.31
CA PHE A 141 -5.68 13.21 6.86
C PHE A 141 -6.88 13.07 7.81
N PHE A 142 -7.00 13.99 8.77
CA PHE A 142 -8.01 13.94 9.83
C PHE A 142 -9.32 14.68 9.50
N TYR A 143 -9.35 15.50 8.45
CA TYR A 143 -10.58 16.18 8.06
C TYR A 143 -11.65 15.17 7.63
N ARG A 144 -12.79 15.17 8.32
CA ARG A 144 -13.95 14.36 7.99
C ARG A 144 -14.96 15.17 7.20
N PHE A 145 -15.34 14.66 6.03
CA PHE A 145 -16.39 15.26 5.24
C PHE A 145 -17.76 15.10 5.94
N PRO A 146 -18.65 16.10 5.89
CA PRO A 146 -20.01 15.94 6.40
C PRO A 146 -20.71 14.75 5.71
N GLU A 147 -21.25 13.83 6.50
CA GLU A 147 -21.85 12.56 6.00
C GLU A 147 -20.89 11.66 5.20
N GLY A 148 -19.58 11.92 5.27
CA GLY A 148 -18.55 11.18 4.55
C GLY A 148 -17.49 10.60 5.48
N GLU A 149 -16.33 10.28 4.89
CA GLU A 149 -15.18 9.68 5.55
C GLU A 149 -14.07 10.74 5.75
N SER A 150 -13.20 10.54 6.72
CA SER A 150 -11.84 11.11 6.76
C SER A 150 -10.83 10.16 6.13
N ALA A 151 -9.60 10.60 5.86
CA ALA A 151 -8.58 9.67 5.38
C ALA A 151 -8.17 8.65 6.47
N ALA A 152 -8.33 9.00 7.75
CA ALA A 152 -8.19 8.07 8.86
C ALA A 152 -9.25 6.94 8.80
N ASP A 153 -10.50 7.24 8.49
CA ASP A 153 -11.53 6.19 8.29
C ASP A 153 -11.17 5.27 7.10
N VAL A 154 -10.61 5.85 6.03
CA VAL A 154 -10.10 5.10 4.88
C VAL A 154 -8.94 4.18 5.30
N PHE A 155 -8.05 4.67 6.18
CA PHE A 155 -6.92 3.91 6.70
C PHE A 155 -7.35 2.65 7.45
N ASP A 156 -8.42 2.72 8.24
CA ASP A 156 -8.93 1.58 9.00
C ASP A 156 -9.48 0.48 8.08
N ARG A 157 -10.31 0.84 7.09
CA ARG A 157 -10.84 -0.15 6.15
C ARG A 157 -9.77 -0.73 5.23
N VAL A 158 -8.77 0.05 4.82
CA VAL A 158 -7.62 -0.43 4.06
C VAL A 158 -6.75 -1.36 4.92
N SER A 159 -6.58 -1.07 6.21
CA SER A 159 -5.87 -1.96 7.15
C SER A 159 -6.53 -3.35 7.21
N SER A 160 -7.86 -3.42 7.33
CA SER A 160 -8.60 -4.69 7.29
C SER A 160 -8.46 -5.42 5.95
N PHE A 161 -8.43 -4.69 4.82
CA PHE A 161 -8.16 -5.30 3.52
C PHE A 161 -6.77 -5.93 3.47
N LEU A 162 -5.74 -5.24 3.97
CA LEU A 162 -4.37 -5.77 4.01
C LEU A 162 -4.27 -7.07 4.81
N GLU A 163 -4.95 -7.18 5.94
CA GLU A 163 -4.99 -8.43 6.72
C GLU A 163 -5.59 -9.58 5.88
N SER A 164 -6.66 -9.31 5.14
CA SER A 164 -7.29 -10.30 4.26
C SER A 164 -6.37 -10.68 3.09
N LEU A 165 -5.69 -9.69 2.50
CA LEU A 165 -4.73 -9.89 1.43
C LEU A 165 -3.55 -10.75 1.89
N TRP A 166 -2.97 -10.44 3.05
CA TRP A 166 -1.88 -11.22 3.64
C TRP A 166 -2.29 -12.66 3.91
N ARG A 167 -3.50 -12.87 4.43
CA ARG A 167 -4.04 -14.21 4.66
C ARG A 167 -4.27 -14.99 3.35
N ASP A 168 -4.72 -14.31 2.30
CA ASP A 168 -4.88 -14.93 0.98
C ASP A 168 -3.54 -15.34 0.35
N ILE A 169 -2.50 -14.52 0.55
CA ILE A 169 -1.12 -14.83 0.14
C ILE A 169 -0.56 -16.01 0.96
N ASP A 170 -0.65 -15.95 2.28
CA ASP A 170 -0.09 -16.93 3.21
C ASP A 170 -0.72 -18.32 3.02
N MET A 171 -2.05 -18.38 2.85
CA MET A 171 -2.78 -19.63 2.63
C MET A 171 -2.75 -20.11 1.17
N ASN A 172 -2.00 -19.46 0.27
CA ASN A 172 -1.96 -19.74 -1.17
C ASN A 172 -3.36 -19.88 -1.83
N ARG A 173 -4.32 -19.05 -1.40
CA ARG A 173 -5.72 -19.09 -1.88
C ARG A 173 -5.89 -18.63 -3.32
N LEU A 174 -4.84 -18.08 -3.90
CA LEU A 174 -4.80 -17.67 -5.30
C LEU A 174 -4.42 -18.84 -6.23
N HIS A 175 -4.29 -20.07 -5.71
CA HIS A 175 -4.14 -21.32 -6.47
C HIS A 175 -3.08 -21.26 -7.58
N ARG A 176 -1.91 -20.73 -7.23
CA ARG A 176 -0.81 -20.52 -8.16
C ARG A 176 0.21 -21.67 -8.09
N ASP A 177 0.80 -21.97 -9.25
CA ASP A 177 2.03 -22.74 -9.33
C ASP A 177 3.23 -21.89 -8.83
N PRO A 178 3.98 -22.37 -7.82
CA PRO A 178 5.12 -21.64 -7.25
C PRO A 178 6.17 -21.18 -8.27
N SER A 179 6.25 -21.83 -9.44
CA SER A 179 7.22 -21.54 -10.51
C SER A 179 6.88 -20.32 -11.37
N GLU A 180 5.65 -19.82 -11.34
CA GLU A 180 5.22 -18.66 -12.15
C GLU A 180 5.29 -17.40 -11.31
N GLU A 181 5.65 -16.21 -11.76
CA GLU A 181 5.59 -14.99 -10.94
C GLU A 181 4.15 -14.48 -10.75
N LEU A 182 3.74 -14.21 -9.50
CA LEU A 182 2.44 -13.59 -9.21
C LEU A 182 2.55 -12.06 -9.19
N ASN A 183 1.64 -11.40 -9.87
CA ASN A 183 1.48 -9.95 -9.82
C ASN A 183 0.06 -9.61 -9.39
N LEU A 184 -0.10 -8.87 -8.31
CA LEU A 184 -1.39 -8.37 -7.85
C LEU A 184 -1.62 -6.98 -8.43
N ILE A 185 -2.76 -6.75 -9.06
CA ILE A 185 -3.12 -5.44 -9.62
C ILE A 185 -4.38 -4.95 -8.93
N ILE A 186 -4.29 -3.82 -8.25
CA ILE A 186 -5.37 -3.23 -7.45
C ILE A 186 -5.86 -1.97 -8.18
N VAL A 187 -7.03 -2.06 -8.83
CA VAL A 187 -7.66 -0.94 -9.54
C VAL A 187 -8.58 -0.20 -8.56
N SER A 188 -8.15 0.99 -8.14
CA SER A 188 -8.73 1.77 -7.05
C SER A 188 -8.70 3.27 -7.40
N HIS A 189 -8.51 4.12 -6.38
CA HIS A 189 -8.67 5.57 -6.42
C HIS A 189 -7.49 6.28 -5.78
N GLY A 190 -7.39 7.58 -6.01
CA GLY A 190 -6.18 8.34 -5.70
C GLY A 190 -5.85 8.39 -4.20
N LEU A 191 -6.83 8.74 -3.36
CA LEU A 191 -6.58 8.80 -1.91
C LEU A 191 -6.37 7.39 -1.34
N THR A 192 -7.22 6.43 -1.72
CA THR A 192 -7.13 5.06 -1.23
C THR A 192 -5.78 4.41 -1.54
N SER A 193 -5.22 4.63 -2.74
CA SER A 193 -3.89 4.13 -3.09
C SER A 193 -2.78 4.77 -2.24
N ARG A 194 -2.88 6.07 -1.92
CA ARG A 194 -1.92 6.72 -1.01
C ARG A 194 -2.02 6.20 0.42
N VAL A 195 -3.24 5.97 0.90
CA VAL A 195 -3.49 5.38 2.23
C VAL A 195 -2.98 3.93 2.28
N PHE A 196 -3.12 3.17 1.20
CA PHE A 196 -2.51 1.84 1.09
C PHE A 196 -0.99 1.90 1.25
N LEU A 197 -0.32 2.81 0.53
CA LEU A 197 1.14 2.98 0.62
C LEU A 197 1.57 3.41 2.02
N MET A 198 0.87 4.38 2.61
CA MET A 198 1.10 4.83 3.98
C MET A 198 1.01 3.65 4.97
N LYS A 199 -0.06 2.86 4.89
CA LYS A 199 -0.25 1.71 5.78
C LYS A 199 0.81 0.64 5.54
N TRP A 200 1.17 0.37 4.29
CA TRP A 200 2.14 -0.67 3.93
C TRP A 200 3.55 -0.32 4.40
N PHE A 201 4.01 0.89 4.09
CA PHE A 201 5.35 1.37 4.44
C PHE A 201 5.44 2.00 5.82
N LYS A 202 4.32 2.02 6.55
CA LYS A 202 4.22 2.57 7.91
C LYS A 202 4.65 4.04 7.96
N TRP A 203 4.31 4.79 6.92
CA TRP A 203 4.59 6.23 6.86
C TRP A 203 3.76 6.99 7.88
N THR A 204 4.34 8.07 8.40
CA THR A 204 3.64 8.95 9.36
C THR A 204 2.54 9.75 8.66
N VAL A 205 1.71 10.43 9.46
CA VAL A 205 0.67 11.31 8.92
C VAL A 205 1.29 12.47 8.14
N GLU A 206 2.36 13.07 8.66
CA GLU A 206 3.08 14.18 8.03
C GLU A 206 3.64 13.77 6.66
N GLN A 207 4.25 12.59 6.58
CA GLN A 207 4.73 12.01 5.33
C GLN A 207 3.58 11.77 4.33
N PHE A 208 2.43 11.28 4.81
CA PHE A 208 1.26 11.08 3.96
C PHE A 208 0.71 12.41 3.39
N GLU A 209 0.71 13.49 4.18
CA GLU A 209 0.18 14.78 3.74
C GLU A 209 0.96 15.38 2.56
N GLN A 210 2.25 15.06 2.45
CA GLN A 210 3.14 15.46 1.35
C GLN A 210 2.87 14.71 0.04
N LEU A 211 2.22 13.54 0.09
CA LEU A 211 2.04 12.71 -1.09
C LEU A 211 1.10 13.33 -2.12
N ASN A 212 1.58 13.38 -3.35
CA ASN A 212 0.81 13.79 -4.53
C ASN A 212 -0.12 12.67 -4.99
N ASN A 213 -1.33 13.08 -5.40
CA ASN A 213 -2.35 12.15 -5.87
C ASN A 213 -1.88 11.48 -7.18
N LEU A 214 -2.24 10.21 -7.38
CA LEU A 214 -1.99 9.55 -8.66
C LEU A 214 -2.79 10.26 -9.76
N GLU A 215 -2.23 10.40 -10.95
CA GLU A 215 -2.94 10.82 -12.16
C GLU A 215 -3.90 9.72 -12.65
N ASN A 216 -4.84 10.08 -13.52
CA ASN A 216 -5.77 9.10 -14.08
C ASN A 216 -5.02 8.01 -14.87
N CYS A 217 -5.30 6.73 -14.58
CA CYS A 217 -4.57 5.57 -15.12
C CYS A 217 -3.05 5.53 -14.84
N GLU A 218 -2.55 6.35 -13.91
CA GLU A 218 -1.24 6.13 -13.30
C GLU A 218 -1.29 4.87 -12.45
N PHE A 219 -0.18 4.12 -12.44
CA PHE A 219 0.02 3.02 -11.51
C PHE A 219 1.39 3.09 -10.87
N ARG A 220 1.47 2.62 -9.62
CA ARG A 220 2.71 2.52 -8.84
C ARG A 220 2.97 1.06 -8.50
N VAL A 221 4.14 0.59 -8.91
CA VAL A 221 4.64 -0.77 -8.69
C VAL A 221 5.39 -0.87 -7.37
N MET A 222 4.89 -1.69 -6.46
CA MET A 222 5.65 -2.16 -5.30
C MET A 222 6.22 -3.53 -5.70
N GLN A 223 7.54 -3.63 -5.81
CA GLN A 223 8.20 -4.86 -6.24
C GLN A 223 8.97 -5.48 -5.08
N LEU A 224 8.88 -6.81 -4.97
CA LEU A 224 9.65 -7.57 -3.99
C LEU A 224 11.13 -7.54 -4.38
N GLY A 225 11.94 -6.94 -3.50
CA GLY A 225 13.39 -6.94 -3.56
C GLY A 225 13.98 -8.30 -3.20
N ASP A 226 15.27 -8.47 -3.42
CA ASP A 226 15.94 -9.77 -3.31
C ASP A 226 16.01 -10.28 -1.86
N GLY A 227 16.02 -9.38 -0.88
CA GLY A 227 15.96 -9.73 0.53
C GLY A 227 14.54 -10.03 1.05
N GLY A 228 13.50 -9.88 0.23
CA GLY A 228 12.12 -10.27 0.56
C GLY A 228 11.25 -9.17 1.18
N GLU A 229 11.69 -7.91 1.10
CA GLU A 229 10.88 -6.73 1.39
C GLU A 229 10.35 -6.09 0.11
N TYR A 230 9.17 -5.46 0.19
CA TYR A 230 8.63 -4.69 -0.94
C TYR A 230 9.23 -3.28 -0.92
N SER A 231 9.51 -2.76 -2.13
CA SER A 231 9.99 -1.39 -2.31
C SER A 231 9.47 -0.79 -3.61
N LEU A 232 9.26 0.52 -3.60
CA LEU A 232 9.01 1.31 -4.81
C LEU A 232 10.31 1.53 -5.62
N ALA A 233 11.46 1.64 -4.94
CA ALA A 233 12.77 1.95 -5.56
C ALA A 233 13.37 0.79 -6.37
N VAL A 234 12.74 -0.39 -6.34
CA VAL A 234 13.12 -1.53 -7.20
C VAL A 234 12.66 -1.30 -8.64
N HIS A 235 11.56 -0.56 -8.85
CA HIS A 235 10.99 -0.34 -10.18
C HIS A 235 11.07 1.12 -10.63
N HIS A 236 10.89 2.07 -9.70
CA HIS A 236 10.79 3.50 -10.01
C HIS A 236 12.10 4.21 -9.71
N THR A 237 12.36 5.28 -10.46
CA THR A 237 13.53 6.14 -10.24
C THR A 237 13.32 7.07 -9.05
N GLU A 238 14.41 7.63 -8.53
CA GLU A 238 14.32 8.58 -7.42
C GLU A 238 13.56 9.86 -7.82
N GLU A 239 13.67 10.29 -9.07
CA GLU A 239 12.94 11.43 -9.62
C GLU A 239 11.43 11.20 -9.56
N GLU A 240 10.95 10.03 -9.99
CA GLU A 240 9.52 9.67 -9.91
C GLU A 240 9.03 9.67 -8.46
N LEU A 241 9.84 9.13 -7.52
CA LEU A 241 9.48 9.13 -6.10
C LEU A 241 9.35 10.56 -5.54
N ARG A 242 10.26 11.47 -5.91
CA ARG A 242 10.18 12.88 -5.50
C ARG A 242 8.97 13.58 -6.12
N GLU A 243 8.66 13.33 -7.39
CA GLU A 243 7.47 13.87 -8.05
C GLU A 243 6.18 13.40 -7.37
N TRP A 244 6.18 12.23 -6.76
CA TRP A 244 5.06 11.72 -5.96
C TRP A 244 4.97 12.30 -4.55
N GLY A 245 5.90 13.17 -4.16
CA GLY A 245 5.93 13.83 -2.87
C GLY A 245 6.56 12.98 -1.76
N LEU A 246 7.37 11.96 -2.09
CA LEU A 246 8.16 11.27 -1.06
C LEU A 246 9.30 12.18 -0.59
N SER A 247 9.45 12.32 0.73
CA SER A 247 10.58 13.04 1.33
C SER A 247 11.90 12.30 1.09
N PRO A 248 13.07 12.97 1.23
CA PRO A 248 14.39 12.32 1.08
C PRO A 248 14.53 11.07 1.96
N ASP A 249 13.97 11.15 3.15
CA ASP A 249 13.89 10.10 4.15
C ASP A 249 13.06 8.89 3.69
N MET A 250 11.85 9.13 3.18
CA MET A 250 11.02 8.05 2.62
C MET A 250 11.73 7.37 1.45
N ILE A 251 12.42 8.14 0.60
CA ILE A 251 13.20 7.62 -0.53
C ILE A 251 14.37 6.76 -0.03
N ALA A 252 15.10 7.22 0.99
CA ALA A 252 16.18 6.46 1.59
C ALA A 252 15.69 5.11 2.15
N ASP A 253 14.54 5.10 2.83
CA ASP A 253 13.91 3.86 3.30
C ASP A 253 13.51 2.94 2.13
N GLN A 254 12.93 3.47 1.05
CA GLN A 254 12.60 2.66 -0.12
C GLN A 254 13.85 2.05 -0.77
N LYS A 255 14.95 2.81 -0.88
CA LYS A 255 16.23 2.29 -1.41
C LYS A 255 16.81 1.21 -0.50
N TRP A 256 16.75 1.38 0.82
CA TRP A 256 17.18 0.36 1.77
C TRP A 256 16.35 -0.92 1.65
N ARG A 257 15.01 -0.80 1.62
CA ARG A 257 14.08 -1.94 1.44
C ARG A 257 14.31 -2.73 0.16
N ALA A 258 14.84 -2.11 -0.89
CA ALA A 258 15.12 -2.79 -2.16
C ALA A 258 16.13 -3.95 -2.00
N GLY A 259 17.04 -3.86 -1.02
CA GLY A 259 18.06 -4.88 -0.74
C GLY A 259 18.02 -5.49 0.66
N ALA A 260 17.17 -5.00 1.57
CA ALA A 260 17.08 -5.47 2.95
C ALA A 260 16.49 -6.89 3.08
N ASN A 261 17.00 -7.69 4.02
CA ASN A 261 16.43 -9.01 4.27
C ASN A 261 15.14 -8.90 5.10
N LYS A 262 14.22 -9.83 4.89
CA LYS A 262 12.96 -9.91 5.62
C LYS A 262 13.21 -10.01 7.12
N GLY A 263 12.65 -9.07 7.88
CA GLY A 263 12.79 -8.99 9.33
C GLY A 263 13.99 -8.17 9.81
N ASP A 264 14.83 -7.68 8.90
CA ASP A 264 15.81 -6.66 9.23
C ASP A 264 15.07 -5.39 9.67
N TRP A 265 15.54 -4.79 10.76
CA TRP A 265 15.04 -3.51 11.21
C TRP A 265 15.94 -2.42 10.65
N ASN A 266 15.35 -1.41 10.03
CA ASN A 266 16.10 -0.22 9.66
C ASN A 266 16.35 0.58 10.94
N GLU A 267 17.42 0.26 11.68
CA GLU A 267 17.82 0.97 12.90
C GLU A 267 18.14 2.45 12.63
N LYS A 268 18.49 2.78 11.38
CA LYS A 268 18.75 4.15 10.92
C LYS A 268 17.49 4.88 10.45
N CYS A 269 16.31 4.32 10.67
CA CYS A 269 15.03 4.86 10.25
C CYS A 269 14.54 5.83 11.34
N PRO A 270 14.65 7.16 11.14
CA PRO A 270 14.49 8.15 12.21
C PRO A 270 13.14 8.08 12.94
N TRP A 271 12.06 7.62 12.31
CA TRP A 271 10.68 7.73 12.81
C TRP A 271 10.21 6.64 13.78
N TYR A 272 11.09 5.77 14.28
CA TYR A 272 10.69 4.74 15.24
C TYR A 272 11.10 5.00 16.69
N LEU A 273 12.34 5.42 16.92
CA LEU A 273 12.86 5.63 18.28
C LEU A 273 13.46 7.03 18.40
N ASP A 274 14.40 7.36 17.50
CA ASP A 274 15.11 8.64 17.52
C ASP A 274 14.17 9.86 17.36
N ALA A 275 13.13 9.80 16.52
CA ALA A 275 12.21 10.94 16.33
C ALA A 275 11.38 11.29 17.57
N PHE A 276 11.27 10.39 18.55
CA PHE A 276 10.47 10.63 19.77
C PHE A 276 11.34 10.77 21.03
N PHE A 277 12.53 10.19 21.01
CA PHE A 277 13.39 10.07 22.19
C PHE A 277 14.84 10.54 21.94
N ASP A 278 15.10 11.29 20.88
CA ASP A 278 16.41 11.91 20.58
C ASP A 278 16.98 12.75 21.74
N GLN A 279 16.12 13.24 22.63
CA GLN A 279 16.52 14.03 23.80
C GLN A 279 16.60 13.23 25.11
N LEU A 280 16.29 11.93 25.10
CA LEU A 280 16.43 11.10 26.28
C LEU A 280 17.87 10.58 26.39
N ALA A 281 18.37 10.48 27.62
CA ALA A 281 19.68 9.91 27.89
C ALA A 281 19.65 8.39 27.73
N ASP A 282 20.74 7.80 27.27
CA ASP A 282 20.87 6.36 27.04
C ASP A 282 21.02 5.52 28.34
N SER A 283 21.08 6.13 29.53
CA SER A 283 21.29 5.41 30.80
C SER A 283 20.20 5.64 31.85
N ASP A 284 19.79 4.54 32.50
CA ASP A 284 18.91 4.49 33.68
C ASP A 284 19.73 4.68 34.98
N ASP A 285 20.71 5.60 35.02
CA ASP A 285 21.54 5.81 36.22
C ASP A 285 20.78 6.66 37.26
N ASN A 286 19.88 6.04 38.02
CA ASN A 286 19.34 6.55 39.29
C ASN A 286 18.78 5.46 40.25
N ASP A 287 19.24 4.22 40.17
CA ASP A 287 18.92 3.16 41.16
C ASP A 287 20.11 2.81 42.07
N GLU A 288 20.81 3.83 42.57
CA GLU A 288 21.71 3.68 43.74
C GLU A 288 21.25 4.60 44.88
N ASP A 289 20.13 4.25 45.52
CA ASP A 289 19.98 4.39 46.97
C ASP A 289 18.73 3.65 47.45
N ASP A 290 18.86 2.35 47.73
CA ASP A 290 18.10 1.75 48.82
C ASP A 290 18.97 0.74 49.57
N THR A 291 19.52 1.26 50.65
CA THR A 291 20.36 0.59 51.63
C THR A 291 19.55 -0.48 52.38
N CYS A 292 19.58 -1.73 51.90
CA CYS A 292 19.17 -2.86 52.74
C CYS A 292 20.37 -3.40 53.53
N ASP A 293 20.40 -2.89 54.76
CA ASP A 293 21.28 -3.15 55.88
C ASP A 293 21.81 -4.59 56.00
N LYS A 294 23.14 -4.74 55.93
CA LYS A 294 23.85 -5.94 56.38
C LYS A 294 24.03 -5.87 57.89
N THR A 295 23.12 -6.48 58.66
CA THR A 295 23.44 -6.89 60.03
C THR A 295 22.97 -8.31 60.36
N ASN A 296 23.96 -9.19 60.53
CA ASN A 296 24.03 -10.30 61.48
C ASN A 296 22.80 -11.22 61.68
N HIS A 297 22.94 -12.50 61.28
CA HIS A 297 23.04 -13.58 62.28
C HIS A 297 23.62 -14.90 61.72
N LYS A 298 24.80 -15.23 62.28
CA LYS A 298 25.39 -16.53 62.61
C LYS A 298 24.74 -17.81 62.06
N LYS A 299 25.59 -18.54 61.30
CA LYS A 299 25.88 -19.98 61.38
C LYS A 299 25.02 -20.79 62.36
N ILE A 300 24.23 -21.73 61.83
CA ILE A 300 24.13 -23.07 62.39
C ILE A 300 24.23 -24.08 61.24
N GLN A 301 25.19 -24.99 61.40
CA GLN A 301 25.56 -26.08 60.52
C GLN A 301 25.33 -27.35 61.33
N ILE A 302 24.48 -28.29 60.90
CA ILE A 302 24.60 -29.72 61.24
C ILE A 302 24.02 -30.56 60.08
N PRO A 303 24.76 -31.55 59.53
CA PRO A 303 24.27 -32.54 58.59
C PRO A 303 23.86 -33.87 59.27
N ASN A 304 22.99 -34.62 58.57
CA ASN A 304 22.36 -35.92 58.86
C ASN A 304 21.24 -35.94 59.92
#